data_AF-A0A1A8V6K0-F1
#
_entry.id   AF-A0A1A8V6K0-F1
#
_cell.length_a   1.000
_cell.length_b   1.000
_cell.length_c   1.000
_cell.angle_alpha   90.00
_cell.angle_beta   90.00
_cell.angle_gamma   90.00
#
_symmetry.space_group_name_H-M   'P 1'
#
loop_
_entity.id
_entity.type
_entity.pdbx_description
1 polymer ?
#
loop_
_entity_poly.entity_id
_entity_poly.type
_entity_poly.pdbx_seq_one_letter_code
_entity_poly.pdbx_strand_id
1 'polypeptide(L)'
;MADAIADTRRLYTKPQNLNDAYGPPSNFLEIDVSNPQTIGVGRGRFTTYEVRLKTNLPIFKLKESSVRRRYSDFEWLRSELERESKVVVPPLPGKALFRQLPFRGDDGIFDDSFIEERRQGLEQFLNKVAGHPLAQNERCLHMFLQDESVDKNYTPSKIRQA
;
A
#
# COMPACT_ATOMS: atom_id res chain seq x y z
N MET A 1 22.16 53.94 6.37
CA MET A 1 21.38 52.70 6.14
C MET A 1 21.24 52.57 4.63
N ALA A 2 21.91 51.60 4.01
CA ALA A 2 21.74 51.34 2.60
C ALA A 2 20.45 50.54 2.42
N ASP A 3 19.44 51.12 1.76
CA ASP A 3 18.24 50.40 1.34
C ASP A 3 18.64 49.30 0.37
N ALA A 4 18.51 48.05 0.80
CA ALA A 4 18.69 46.90 -0.06
C ALA A 4 17.55 46.88 -1.10
N ILE A 5 17.86 47.25 -2.33
CA ILE A 5 16.94 47.16 -3.47
C ILE A 5 16.52 45.70 -3.63
N ALA A 6 15.22 45.42 -3.63
CA ALA A 6 14.71 44.07 -3.80
C ALA A 6 15.16 43.49 -5.15
N ASP A 7 16.00 42.47 -5.12
CA ASP A 7 16.53 41.81 -6.31
C ASP A 7 15.43 40.97 -6.98
N THR A 8 14.89 41.46 -8.09
CA THR A 8 13.84 40.79 -8.88
C THR A 8 14.39 40.00 -10.07
N ARG A 9 15.71 39.80 -10.15
CA ARG A 9 16.35 39.05 -11.24
C ARG A 9 15.93 37.58 -11.20
N ARG A 10 15.41 37.06 -12.31
CA ARG A 10 15.05 35.65 -12.48
C ARG A 10 16.07 34.95 -13.35
N LEU A 11 16.34 33.68 -13.05
CA LEU A 11 17.04 32.80 -13.98
C LEU A 11 16.17 32.60 -15.23
N TYR A 12 16.82 32.46 -16.40
CA TYR A 12 16.12 32.10 -17.62
C TYR A 12 15.52 30.70 -17.47
N THR A 13 14.20 30.57 -17.64
CA THR A 13 13.50 29.28 -17.58
C THR A 13 13.05 28.88 -18.97
N LYS A 14 13.16 27.60 -19.29
CA LYS A 14 12.63 27.06 -20.54
C LYS A 14 11.09 27.07 -20.46
N PRO A 15 10.37 27.60 -21.47
CA PRO A 15 8.91 27.53 -21.49
C PRO A 15 8.41 26.09 -21.41
N GLN A 16 7.39 25.84 -20.61
CA GLN A 16 6.76 24.52 -20.49
C GLN A 16 6.08 24.14 -21.81
N ASN A 17 6.21 22.87 -22.20
CA ASN A 17 5.52 22.35 -23.39
C ASN A 17 4.02 22.18 -23.09
N LEU A 18 3.16 22.37 -24.09
CA LEU A 18 1.71 22.17 -23.96
C LEU A 18 1.34 20.74 -23.54
N ASN A 19 2.08 19.73 -24.02
CA ASN A 19 1.87 18.33 -23.62
C ASN A 19 2.20 18.10 -22.14
N ASP A 20 3.21 18.77 -21.60
CA ASP A 20 3.57 18.69 -20.18
C ASP A 20 2.60 19.49 -19.31
N ALA A 21 1.98 20.54 -19.87
CA ALA A 21 1.04 21.40 -19.15
C ALA A 21 -0.35 20.77 -19.00
N TYR A 22 -0.81 20.03 -20.02
CA TYR A 22 -2.17 19.46 -20.07
C TYR A 22 -2.20 17.93 -20.09
N GLY A 23 -1.05 17.26 -20.10
CA GLY A 23 -0.95 15.80 -20.05
C GLY A 23 -1.30 15.22 -18.68
N PRO A 24 -1.61 13.91 -18.61
CA PRO A 24 -1.80 13.23 -17.34
C PRO A 24 -0.51 13.30 -16.49
N PRO A 25 -0.61 13.27 -15.16
CA PRO A 25 0.54 13.31 -14.28
C PRO A 25 1.53 12.20 -14.65
N SER A 26 2.81 12.54 -14.71
CA SER A 26 3.84 11.60 -15.15
C SER A 26 3.93 10.35 -14.25
N ASN A 27 3.51 10.47 -12.99
CA ASN A 27 3.54 9.42 -11.99
C ASN A 27 2.27 9.47 -11.13
N PHE A 28 1.42 8.44 -11.20
CA PHE A 28 0.32 8.21 -10.27
C PHE A 28 0.36 6.77 -9.76
N LEU A 29 -0.11 6.57 -8.54
CA LEU A 29 -0.22 5.30 -7.86
C LEU A 29 -1.42 5.37 -6.93
N GLU A 30 -2.42 4.54 -7.20
CA GLU A 30 -3.66 4.46 -6.46
C GLU A 30 -3.88 3.01 -6.05
N ILE A 31 -4.09 2.80 -4.74
CA ILE A 31 -4.41 1.48 -4.20
C ILE A 31 -5.68 1.59 -3.36
N ASP A 32 -6.68 0.81 -3.74
CA ASP A 32 -7.94 0.68 -3.00
C ASP A 32 -7.99 -0.68 -2.29
N VAL A 33 -8.44 -0.70 -1.05
CA VAL A 33 -8.78 -1.92 -0.32
C VAL A 33 -10.28 -1.93 -0.10
N SER A 34 -10.99 -2.91 -0.64
CA SER A 34 -12.46 -2.92 -0.62
C SER A 34 -13.04 -4.33 -0.60
N ASN A 35 -14.36 -4.45 -0.72
CA ASN A 35 -15.09 -5.71 -0.89
C ASN A 35 -14.69 -6.78 0.15
N PRO A 36 -14.90 -6.50 1.45
CA PRO A 36 -14.60 -7.47 2.49
C PRO A 36 -15.49 -8.70 2.32
N GLN A 37 -14.88 -9.89 2.37
CA GLN A 37 -15.64 -11.14 2.40
C GLN A 37 -15.06 -12.10 3.43
N THR A 38 -15.95 -12.64 4.26
CA THR A 38 -15.62 -13.66 5.24
C THR A 38 -15.63 -15.02 4.56
N ILE A 39 -14.48 -15.68 4.55
CA ILE A 39 -14.27 -17.00 3.97
C ILE A 39 -14.13 -18.02 5.09
N GLY A 40 -14.66 -19.23 4.87
CA GLY A 40 -14.56 -20.35 5.79
C GLY A 40 -15.81 -20.54 6.66
N VAL A 41 -15.75 -21.51 7.57
CA VAL A 41 -16.87 -21.86 8.47
C VAL A 41 -16.35 -22.07 9.90
N GLY A 42 -17.17 -21.72 10.89
CA GLY A 42 -16.86 -21.93 12.31
C GLY A 42 -15.62 -21.17 12.78
N ARG A 43 -14.67 -21.90 13.39
CA ARG A 43 -13.42 -21.36 13.95
C ARG A 43 -12.36 -21.02 12.89
N GLY A 44 -12.51 -21.52 11.67
CA GLY A 44 -11.59 -21.27 10.56
C GLY A 44 -11.95 -20.04 9.71
N ARG A 45 -12.92 -19.22 10.15
CA ARG A 45 -13.37 -18.05 9.39
C ARG A 45 -12.34 -16.92 9.42
N PHE A 46 -12.17 -16.24 8.30
CA PHE A 46 -11.34 -15.04 8.20
C PHE A 46 -11.86 -14.10 7.11
N THR A 47 -11.66 -12.79 7.32
CA THR A 47 -12.04 -11.77 6.34
C THR A 47 -10.88 -11.52 5.36
N THR A 48 -11.21 -11.54 4.07
CA THR A 48 -10.31 -11.13 2.99
C THR A 48 -10.82 -9.84 2.38
N TYR A 49 -9.91 -9.07 1.81
CA TYR A 49 -10.16 -7.81 1.15
C TYR A 49 -9.67 -7.88 -0.29
N GLU A 50 -10.37 -7.22 -1.20
CA GLU A 50 -9.92 -6.97 -2.55
C GLU A 50 -8.97 -5.77 -2.56
N VAL A 51 -7.73 -5.98 -3.00
CA VAL A 51 -6.71 -4.96 -3.17
C VAL A 51 -6.60 -4.66 -4.65
N ARG A 52 -7.00 -3.45 -5.06
CA ARG A 52 -6.89 -2.98 -6.44
C ARG A 52 -5.76 -1.98 -6.56
N LEU A 53 -4.90 -2.16 -7.54
CA LEU A 53 -3.81 -1.26 -7.90
C LEU A 53 -4.11 -0.63 -9.25
N LYS A 54 -3.89 0.69 -9.35
CA LYS A 54 -3.79 1.42 -10.62
C LYS A 54 -2.57 2.32 -10.61
N THR A 55 -1.72 2.22 -11.62
CA THR A 55 -0.49 3.02 -11.69
C THR A 55 0.05 3.12 -13.10
N ASN A 56 0.72 4.23 -13.42
CA ASN A 56 1.54 4.36 -14.63
C ASN A 56 3.04 4.12 -14.35
N LEU A 57 3.44 3.93 -13.09
CA LEU A 57 4.84 3.78 -12.70
C LEU A 57 5.50 2.58 -13.41
N PRO A 58 6.71 2.74 -13.99
CA PRO A 58 7.36 1.70 -14.77
C PRO A 58 7.94 0.55 -13.92
N ILE A 59 8.03 0.71 -12.59
CA ILE A 59 8.54 -0.33 -11.69
C ILE A 59 7.54 -1.48 -11.50
N PHE A 60 6.24 -1.20 -11.65
CA PHE A 60 5.19 -2.21 -11.58
C PHE A 60 5.00 -2.89 -12.93
N LYS A 61 4.94 -4.22 -12.92
CA LYS A 61 4.79 -5.04 -14.14
C LYS A 61 3.42 -4.81 -14.78
N LEU A 62 2.37 -4.87 -13.97
CA LEU A 62 1.00 -4.59 -14.39
C LEU A 62 0.64 -3.13 -14.05
N LYS A 63 -0.08 -2.46 -14.95
CA LYS A 63 -0.62 -1.10 -14.72
C LYS A 63 -1.89 -1.10 -13.89
N GLU A 64 -2.64 -2.20 -13.99
CA GLU A 64 -3.79 -2.48 -13.15
C GLU A 64 -3.72 -3.92 -12.66
N SER A 65 -4.04 -4.16 -11.40
CA SER A 65 -4.20 -5.50 -10.84
C SER A 65 -5.27 -5.51 -9.75
N SER A 66 -5.95 -6.64 -9.58
CA SER A 66 -6.88 -6.88 -8.46
C SER A 66 -6.56 -8.24 -7.85
N VAL A 67 -6.22 -8.25 -6.56
CA VAL A 67 -5.81 -9.45 -5.83
C VAL A 67 -6.54 -9.51 -4.48
N ARG A 68 -6.73 -10.70 -3.94
CA ARG A 68 -7.36 -10.87 -2.62
C ARG A 68 -6.32 -11.13 -1.54
N ARG A 69 -6.43 -10.42 -0.42
CA ARG A 69 -5.51 -10.52 0.71
C ARG A 69 -6.27 -10.56 2.03
N ARG A 70 -5.82 -11.38 2.98
CA ARG A 70 -6.29 -11.32 4.37
C ARG A 70 -5.31 -10.52 5.22
N TYR A 71 -5.76 -10.06 6.38
CA TYR A 71 -4.94 -9.28 7.31
C TYR A 71 -3.56 -9.88 7.59
N SER A 72 -3.44 -11.20 7.75
CA SER A 72 -2.15 -11.86 8.01
C SER A 72 -1.16 -11.75 6.85
N ASP A 73 -1.62 -11.54 5.62
CA ASP A 73 -0.73 -11.33 4.48
C ASP A 73 -0.14 -9.90 4.53
N PHE A 74 -0.88 -8.94 5.10
CA PHE A 74 -0.35 -7.60 5.37
C PHE A 74 0.66 -7.63 6.54
N GLU A 75 0.39 -8.42 7.59
CA GLU A 75 1.37 -8.69 8.65
C GLU A 75 2.67 -9.23 8.06
N TRP A 76 2.57 -10.21 7.17
CA TRP A 76 3.72 -10.75 6.46
C TRP A 76 4.45 -9.67 5.64
N LEU A 77 3.75 -8.90 4.80
CA LEU A 77 4.37 -7.86 3.98
C LEU A 77 5.13 -6.84 4.84
N ARG A 78 4.53 -6.41 5.95
CA ARG A 78 5.18 -5.51 6.91
C ARG A 78 6.47 -6.12 7.45
N SER A 79 6.43 -7.36 7.92
CA SER A 79 7.61 -8.04 8.47
C SER A 79 8.73 -8.25 7.44
N GLU A 80 8.37 -8.53 6.19
CA GLU A 80 9.35 -8.63 5.09
C GLU A 80 10.05 -7.30 4.82
N LEU A 81 9.28 -6.21 4.76
CA LEU A 81 9.81 -4.87 4.52
C LEU A 81 10.66 -4.36 5.70
N GLU A 82 10.28 -4.67 6.94
CA GLU A 82 11.08 -4.33 8.14
C GLU A 82 12.40 -5.10 8.19
N ARG A 83 12.47 -6.29 7.60
CA ARG A 83 13.69 -7.12 7.60
C ARG A 83 14.68 -6.70 6.52
N GLU A 84 14.21 -6.55 5.28
CA GLU A 84 15.08 -6.37 4.12
C GLU A 84 15.32 -4.89 3.78
N SER A 85 14.35 -4.03 4.12
CA SER A 85 14.37 -2.62 3.74
C SER A 85 14.69 -1.73 4.95
N LYS A 86 15.42 -0.63 4.72
CA LYS A 86 15.63 0.42 5.73
C LYS A 86 14.43 1.37 5.84
N VAL A 87 13.25 0.91 5.44
CA VAL A 87 12.02 1.68 5.42
C VAL A 87 11.40 1.65 6.81
N VAL A 88 11.02 2.83 7.32
CA VAL A 88 10.16 2.90 8.51
C VAL A 88 8.75 2.51 8.07
N VAL A 89 8.40 1.24 8.28
CA VAL A 89 7.12 0.69 7.85
C VAL A 89 5.99 1.24 8.74
N PRO A 90 4.92 1.82 8.17
CA PRO A 90 3.79 2.30 8.96
C PRO A 90 3.15 1.18 9.79
N PRO A 91 2.55 1.48 10.95
CA PRO A 91 1.85 0.48 11.74
C PRO A 91 0.62 -0.04 10.98
N LEU A 92 0.33 -1.32 11.13
CA LEU A 92 -0.92 -1.93 10.67
C LEU A 92 -2.06 -1.58 11.63
N PRO A 93 -3.34 -1.57 11.17
CA PRO A 93 -4.47 -1.54 12.09
C PRO A 93 -4.38 -2.74 13.04
N GLY A 94 -4.73 -2.55 14.31
CA GLY A 94 -4.47 -3.55 15.36
C GLY A 94 -5.07 -4.93 15.06
N LYS A 95 -4.36 -5.98 15.50
CA LYS A 95 -4.83 -7.38 15.39
C LYS A 95 -6.13 -7.65 16.15
N ALA A 96 -6.47 -6.75 17.09
CA ALA A 96 -7.68 -6.76 17.91
C ALA A 96 -7.92 -8.11 18.61
N LEU A 97 -6.89 -8.60 19.33
CA LEU A 97 -6.93 -9.89 20.02
C LEU A 97 -8.15 -10.03 20.97
N PHE A 98 -8.52 -8.94 21.66
CA PHE A 98 -9.72 -8.93 22.53
C PHE A 98 -11.04 -9.11 21.79
N ARG A 99 -11.11 -8.76 20.49
CA ARG A 99 -12.29 -8.98 19.64
C ARG A 99 -12.43 -10.43 19.18
N GLN A 100 -11.41 -11.28 19.42
CA GLN A 100 -11.47 -12.71 19.11
C GLN A 100 -11.98 -13.56 20.29
N LEU A 101 -12.14 -12.96 21.48
CA LEU A 101 -12.66 -13.67 22.65
C LEU A 101 -14.13 -14.07 22.45
N PRO A 102 -14.54 -15.24 22.95
CA PRO A 102 -15.93 -15.69 22.87
C PRO A 102 -16.84 -14.87 23.82
N PHE A 103 -18.16 -15.02 23.64
CA PHE A 103 -19.19 -14.44 24.50
C PHE A 103 -19.22 -12.90 24.53
N ARG A 104 -18.95 -12.28 23.38
CA ARG A 104 -19.11 -10.84 23.17
C ARG A 104 -20.55 -10.50 22.79
N GLY A 105 -20.96 -9.25 23.02
CA GLY A 105 -22.25 -8.71 22.56
C GLY A 105 -22.26 -8.25 21.10
N ASP A 106 -21.11 -8.34 20.42
CA ASP A 106 -20.92 -8.01 19.00
C ASP A 106 -20.33 -9.22 18.24
N ASP A 107 -20.26 -9.13 16.92
CA ASP A 107 -19.64 -10.16 16.06
C ASP A 107 -18.10 -10.14 16.07
N GLY A 108 -17.49 -9.43 17.03
CA GLY A 108 -16.05 -9.42 17.27
C GLY A 108 -15.25 -8.92 16.08
N ILE A 109 -14.44 -9.79 15.49
CA ILE A 109 -13.63 -9.49 14.29
C ILE A 109 -14.42 -9.52 12.98
N PHE A 110 -15.68 -9.98 13.02
CA PHE A 110 -16.57 -10.06 11.87
C PHE A 110 -17.64 -8.97 11.89
N ASP A 111 -17.62 -8.09 12.89
CA ASP A 111 -18.48 -6.92 12.96
C ASP A 111 -18.17 -5.94 11.82
N ASP A 112 -19.20 -5.46 11.14
CA ASP A 112 -19.06 -4.62 9.94
C ASP A 112 -18.31 -3.31 10.23
N SER A 113 -18.53 -2.70 11.41
CA SER A 113 -17.84 -1.47 11.80
C SER A 113 -16.33 -1.71 11.97
N PHE A 114 -15.98 -2.86 12.54
CA PHE A 114 -14.59 -3.27 12.69
C PHE A 114 -13.93 -3.62 11.37
N ILE A 115 -14.65 -4.30 10.48
CA ILE A 115 -14.17 -4.64 9.15
C ILE A 115 -13.85 -3.36 8.36
N GLU A 116 -14.71 -2.35 8.42
CA GLU A 116 -14.51 -1.07 7.72
C GLU A 116 -13.37 -0.24 8.33
N GLU A 117 -13.28 -0.15 9.65
CA GLU A 117 -12.14 0.50 10.34
C GLU A 117 -10.81 -0.15 9.93
N ARG A 118 -10.78 -1.49 9.93
CA ARG A 118 -9.61 -2.25 9.50
C ARG A 118 -9.32 -2.02 8.01
N ARG A 119 -10.32 -2.03 7.14
CA ARG A 119 -10.18 -1.79 5.69
C ARG A 119 -9.50 -0.44 5.43
N GLN A 120 -9.98 0.63 6.06
CA GLN A 120 -9.39 1.97 5.96
C GLN A 120 -7.93 1.98 6.42
N GLY A 121 -7.63 1.35 7.56
CA GLY A 121 -6.26 1.26 8.06
C GLY A 121 -5.31 0.49 7.12
N LEU A 122 -5.80 -0.60 6.51
CA LEU A 122 -5.04 -1.40 5.54
C LEU A 122 -4.78 -0.64 4.25
N GLU A 123 -5.76 0.13 3.77
CA GLU A 123 -5.63 1.01 2.60
C GLU A 123 -4.59 2.11 2.83
N GLN A 124 -4.68 2.80 3.97
CA GLN A 124 -3.70 3.83 4.35
C GLN A 124 -2.29 3.25 4.49
N PHE A 125 -2.16 2.06 5.06
CA PHE A 125 -0.89 1.34 5.16
C PHE A 125 -0.30 1.07 3.77
N LEU A 126 -1.08 0.49 2.85
CA LEU A 126 -0.59 0.13 1.52
C LEU A 126 -0.21 1.35 0.70
N ASN A 127 -1.03 2.41 0.69
CA ASN A 127 -0.71 3.62 -0.06
C ASN A 127 0.61 4.26 0.41
N LYS A 128 0.87 4.29 1.73
CA LYS A 128 2.14 4.78 2.28
C LYS A 128 3.33 3.90 1.91
N VAL A 129 3.18 2.59 2.02
CA VAL A 129 4.24 1.63 1.71
C VAL A 129 4.56 1.64 0.21
N ALA A 130 3.54 1.52 -0.64
CA ALA A 130 3.72 1.45 -2.08
C ALA A 130 4.20 2.79 -2.69
N GLY A 131 3.91 3.92 -2.05
CA GLY A 131 4.44 5.22 -2.42
C GLY A 131 5.94 5.41 -2.10
N HIS A 132 6.53 4.54 -1.27
CA HIS A 132 7.91 4.70 -0.81
C HIS A 132 8.92 4.10 -1.83
N PRO A 133 9.86 4.88 -2.39
CA PRO A 133 10.78 4.40 -3.44
C PRO A 133 11.61 3.16 -3.06
N LEU A 134 12.06 3.09 -1.80
CA LEU A 134 12.79 1.92 -1.30
C LEU A 134 11.91 0.66 -1.25
N ALA A 135 10.64 0.78 -0.81
CA ALA A 135 9.72 -0.35 -0.77
C ALA A 135 9.28 -0.77 -2.17
N GLN A 136 9.15 0.17 -3.11
CA GLN A 136 8.90 -0.14 -4.53
C GLN A 136 9.97 -1.01 -5.15
N ASN A 137 11.21 -0.97 -4.63
CA ASN A 137 12.27 -1.82 -5.12
C ASN A 137 12.27 -3.22 -4.51
N GLU A 138 11.47 -3.51 -3.48
CA GLU A 138 11.42 -4.82 -2.83
C GLU A 138 10.44 -5.78 -3.54
N ARG A 139 10.88 -7.01 -3.83
CA ARG A 139 10.04 -8.00 -4.55
C ARG A 139 8.76 -8.37 -3.79
N CYS A 140 8.80 -8.39 -2.46
CA CYS A 140 7.64 -8.74 -1.64
C CYS A 140 6.43 -7.84 -1.90
N LEU A 141 6.64 -6.55 -2.20
CA LEU A 141 5.57 -5.61 -2.51
C LEU A 141 4.86 -5.98 -3.83
N HIS A 142 5.63 -6.35 -4.86
CA HIS A 142 5.08 -6.71 -6.16
C HIS A 142 4.31 -8.02 -6.10
N MET A 143 4.86 -9.02 -5.41
CA MET A 143 4.16 -10.27 -5.15
C MET A 143 2.86 -10.04 -4.35
N PHE A 144 2.89 -9.13 -3.38
CA PHE A 144 1.71 -8.78 -2.62
C PHE A 144 0.62 -8.11 -3.48
N LEU A 145 0.98 -7.18 -4.38
CA LEU A 145 0.02 -6.36 -5.14
C LEU A 145 -0.40 -6.97 -6.49
N GLN A 146 0.41 -7.81 -7.11
CA GLN A 146 0.23 -8.22 -8.52
C GLN A 146 0.04 -9.73 -8.71
N ASP A 147 0.62 -10.57 -7.85
CA ASP A 147 0.49 -12.03 -7.98
C ASP A 147 -0.82 -12.50 -7.33
N GLU A 148 -1.41 -13.59 -7.81
CA GLU A 148 -2.68 -14.07 -7.24
C GLU A 148 -2.53 -14.52 -5.78
N SER A 149 -1.39 -15.14 -5.45
CA SER A 149 -1.06 -15.64 -4.12
C SER A 149 0.33 -15.20 -3.67
N VAL A 150 0.50 -15.07 -2.35
CA VAL A 150 1.79 -14.72 -1.73
C VAL A 150 2.58 -16.00 -1.44
N ASP A 151 3.71 -16.17 -2.11
CA ASP A 151 4.65 -17.24 -1.78
C ASP A 151 5.50 -16.86 -0.57
N LYS A 152 5.24 -17.49 0.58
CA LYS A 152 5.97 -17.24 1.82
C LYS A 152 7.40 -17.79 1.82
N ASN A 153 7.74 -18.66 0.87
CA ASN A 153 9.05 -19.27 0.72
C ASN A 153 9.86 -18.62 -0.40
N TYR A 154 9.41 -17.48 -0.92
CA TYR A 154 10.14 -16.74 -1.95
C TYR A 154 11.54 -16.36 -1.47
N THR A 155 12.49 -16.24 -2.40
CA THR A 155 13.81 -15.68 -2.12
C THR A 155 13.71 -14.16 -2.06
N PRO A 156 14.03 -13.51 -0.92
CA PRO A 156 14.05 -12.06 -0.83
C PRO A 156 15.00 -11.45 -1.85
N SER A 157 14.51 -10.47 -2.62
CA SER A 157 15.29 -9.82 -3.67
C SER A 157 14.71 -8.45 -4.02
N LYS A 158 15.50 -7.64 -4.71
CA LYS A 158 15.06 -6.38 -5.30
C LYS A 158 14.52 -6.57 -6.72
N ILE A 159 13.67 -5.66 -7.18
CA ILE A 159 13.13 -5.63 -8.55
C ILE A 159 14.19 -5.16 -9.53
N ARG A 160 14.92 -4.09 -9.19
CA ARG A 160 16.08 -3.65 -9.95
C ARG A 160 17.32 -4.16 -9.24
N GLN A 161 18.02 -5.09 -9.87
CA GLN A 161 19.37 -5.47 -9.45
C GLN A 161 20.30 -4.30 -9.78
N ALA A 162 21.08 -3.86 -8.80
CA ALA A 162 22.12 -2.85 -9.00
C ALA A 162 23.30 -3.45 -9.79
#